data_AF-A0A950Z709-F1
#
_entry.id   AF-A0A950Z709-F1
#
_cell.length_a   1.000
_cell.length_b   1.000
_cell.length_c   1.000
_cell.angle_alpha   90.00
_cell.angle_beta   90.00
_cell.angle_gamma   90.00
#
_symmetry.space_group_name_H-M   'P 1'
#
loop_
_entity.id
_entity.type
_entity.pdbx_description
1 polymer ?
#
loop_
_entity_poly.entity_id
_entity_poly.type
_entity_poly.pdbx_seq_one_letter_code
_entity_poly.pdbx_strand_id
1 'polypeptide(L)'
;MQQQGASSPSAVSAESQLGPGLFIVIASILVLFIGLLYHFMGDSTAQVSHENRSLWAWLRYVWTSEIFDTRHGPAVPVLCAFLIYWNRKKIAAQPLGLSWAGLGGVGLALFMHWVGMRSAQPRISVVSLIFLCWSLCWLFLGWRRARYLLFPFAILLFMIPFNFL
;
A
#
# COMPACT_ATOMS: atom_id res chain seq x y z
N MET A 1 26.29 6.86 56.03
CA MET A 1 26.36 7.22 54.59
C MET A 1 25.85 6.01 53.80
N GLN A 2 24.53 5.85 53.68
CA GLN A 2 23.68 6.38 52.60
C GLN A 2 23.89 5.67 51.24
N GLN A 3 22.94 4.76 50.98
CA GLN A 3 22.24 4.50 49.72
C GLN A 3 23.05 3.99 48.50
N GLN A 4 23.07 2.66 48.37
CA GLN A 4 23.06 2.01 47.05
C GLN A 4 21.69 2.25 46.40
N GLY A 5 21.62 3.22 45.50
CA GLY A 5 20.48 3.45 44.64
C GLY A 5 20.34 2.31 43.62
N ALA A 6 19.33 1.47 43.83
CA ALA A 6 18.86 0.50 42.85
C ALA A 6 18.47 1.22 41.55
N SER A 7 19.26 1.04 40.49
CA SER A 7 18.83 1.34 39.13
C SER A 7 18.06 0.13 38.61
N SER A 8 16.73 0.25 38.65
CA SER A 8 15.76 -0.73 38.18
C SER A 8 16.05 -1.22 36.75
N PRO A 9 16.29 -2.52 36.50
CA PRO A 9 16.44 -3.07 35.15
C PRO A 9 15.12 -3.32 34.41
N SER A 10 13.97 -2.95 34.99
CA SER A 10 12.65 -3.45 34.56
C SER A 10 11.93 -2.63 33.48
N ALA A 11 12.43 -1.44 33.11
CA ALA A 11 11.75 -0.59 32.13
C ALA A 11 12.13 -0.88 30.67
N VAL A 12 13.29 -1.49 30.42
CA VAL A 12 13.81 -1.70 29.05
C VAL A 12 13.31 -3.01 28.42
N SER A 13 12.83 -3.96 29.22
CA SER A 13 12.48 -5.31 28.76
C SER A 13 11.06 -5.44 28.19
N ALA A 14 10.16 -4.48 28.43
CA ALA A 14 8.78 -4.54 27.95
C ALA A 14 8.63 -4.21 26.46
N GLU A 15 9.56 -3.47 25.86
CA GLU A 15 9.44 -3.02 24.45
C GLU A 15 9.85 -4.08 23.42
N SER A 16 10.50 -5.18 23.81
CA SER A 16 11.10 -6.14 22.86
C SER A 16 10.33 -7.46 22.67
N GLN A 17 9.13 -7.58 23.25
CA GLN A 17 8.33 -8.81 23.26
C GLN A 17 7.25 -8.86 22.16
N LEU A 18 7.25 -7.94 21.19
CA LEU A 18 6.38 -8.05 20.03
C LEU A 18 6.93 -9.12 19.09
N GLY A 19 6.50 -10.37 19.28
CA GLY A 19 6.93 -11.49 18.44
C GLY A 19 6.60 -11.25 16.95
N PRO A 20 7.33 -11.90 16.02
CA PRO A 20 7.11 -11.73 14.57
C PRO A 20 5.66 -12.01 14.14
N GLY A 21 4.93 -12.86 14.87
CA GLY A 21 3.51 -13.12 14.63
C GLY A 21 2.61 -11.89 14.83
N LEU A 22 2.90 -11.04 15.81
CA LEU A 22 2.10 -9.85 16.08
C LEU A 22 2.27 -8.80 14.97
N PHE A 23 3.48 -8.65 14.43
CA PHE A 23 3.71 -7.81 13.26
C PHE A 23 2.90 -8.26 12.04
N ILE A 24 2.80 -9.57 11.81
CA ILE A 24 1.99 -10.13 10.72
C ILE A 24 0.50 -9.85 10.96
N VAL A 25 0.01 -10.00 12.19
CA VAL A 25 -1.38 -9.69 12.54
C VAL A 25 -1.68 -8.21 12.35
N ILE A 26 -0.84 -7.31 12.84
CA ILE A 26 -0.99 -5.86 12.67
C ILE A 26 -0.96 -5.50 11.18
N ALA A 27 -0.01 -6.04 10.41
CA ALA A 27 0.07 -5.84 8.97
C ALA A 27 -1.22 -6.29 8.27
N SER A 28 -1.76 -7.45 8.67
CA SER A 28 -2.97 -8.02 8.06
C SER A 28 -4.20 -7.20 8.38
N ILE A 29 -4.37 -6.76 9.64
CA ILE A 29 -5.44 -5.86 10.08
C ILE A 29 -5.35 -4.54 9.33
N LEU A 30 -4.14 -3.99 9.19
CA LEU A 30 -3.92 -2.72 8.52
C LEU A 30 -4.22 -2.82 7.02
N VAL A 31 -3.83 -3.90 6.35
CA VAL A 31 -4.20 -4.20 4.96
C VAL A 31 -5.71 -4.36 4.80
N LEU A 32 -6.38 -5.09 5.69
CA LEU A 32 -7.83 -5.27 5.66
C LEU A 32 -8.57 -3.95 5.89
N PHE A 33 -8.15 -3.17 6.90
CA PHE A 33 -8.71 -1.86 7.21
C PHE A 33 -8.55 -0.90 6.03
N ILE A 34 -7.37 -0.89 5.39
CA ILE A 34 -7.14 -0.13 4.16
C ILE A 34 -8.04 -0.60 3.03
N GLY A 35 -8.13 -1.91 2.79
CA GLY A 35 -8.98 -2.48 1.75
C GLY A 35 -10.45 -2.06 1.92
N LEU A 36 -10.94 -2.05 3.17
CA LEU A 36 -12.26 -1.55 3.53
C LEU A 36 -12.39 -0.04 3.32
N LEU A 37 -11.40 0.75 3.74
CA LEU A 37 -11.36 2.20 3.53
C LEU A 37 -11.53 2.56 2.06
N TYR A 38 -10.76 1.92 1.18
CA TYR A 38 -10.81 2.16 -0.26
C TYR A 38 -12.07 1.60 -0.92
N HIS A 39 -12.71 0.60 -0.32
CA HIS A 39 -13.98 0.05 -0.79
C HIS A 39 -15.18 0.93 -0.41
N PHE A 40 -15.21 1.47 0.81
CA PHE A 40 -16.31 2.28 1.32
C PHE A 40 -16.17 3.78 1.02
N MET A 41 -14.93 4.28 0.93
CA MET A 41 -14.62 5.69 0.67
C MET A 41 -13.98 5.89 -0.72
N GLY A 42 -14.17 4.98 -1.67
CA GLY A 42 -13.75 5.21 -3.05
C GLY A 42 -14.71 6.18 -3.73
N ASP A 43 -14.56 7.48 -3.51
CA ASP A 43 -15.48 8.50 -4.05
C ASP A 43 -15.51 8.39 -5.59
N SER A 44 -16.63 7.86 -6.06
CA SER A 44 -16.94 7.61 -7.45
C SER A 44 -17.63 8.85 -7.97
N THR A 45 -16.97 9.60 -8.83
CA THR A 45 -17.66 10.57 -9.68
C THR A 45 -18.83 9.88 -10.37
N ALA A 46 -20.03 10.14 -9.85
CA ALA A 46 -21.28 10.58 -10.50
C ALA A 46 -21.61 10.14 -11.94
N GLN A 47 -20.96 9.13 -12.51
CA GLN A 47 -21.17 8.70 -13.91
C GLN A 47 -21.37 7.20 -14.06
N VAL A 48 -20.86 6.37 -13.14
CA VAL A 48 -21.11 4.92 -13.17
C VAL A 48 -22.16 4.59 -12.12
N SER A 49 -23.43 4.88 -12.43
CA SER A 49 -24.62 4.64 -11.60
C SER A 49 -24.62 5.35 -10.23
N HIS A 50 -25.73 5.99 -9.87
CA HIS A 50 -25.91 6.80 -8.66
C HIS A 50 -25.71 6.08 -7.30
N GLU A 51 -25.18 4.84 -7.25
CA GLU A 51 -25.30 3.99 -6.07
C GLU A 51 -24.01 3.36 -5.51
N ASN A 52 -22.85 3.38 -6.21
CA ASN A 52 -21.68 2.64 -5.73
C ASN A 52 -20.40 3.46 -5.52
N ARG A 53 -20.04 3.68 -4.24
CA ARG A 53 -18.83 4.39 -3.72
C ARG A 53 -17.56 3.53 -3.70
N SER A 54 -17.39 2.64 -4.68
CA SER A 54 -16.33 1.63 -4.64
C SER A 54 -15.27 1.84 -5.71
N LEU A 55 -14.01 2.04 -5.28
CA LEU A 55 -12.86 2.12 -6.19
C LEU A 55 -12.71 0.87 -7.06
N TRP A 56 -13.09 -0.29 -6.52
CA TRP A 56 -13.08 -1.57 -7.23
C TRP A 56 -14.12 -1.63 -8.34
N ALA A 57 -15.29 -1.03 -8.12
CA ALA A 57 -16.31 -0.91 -9.15
C ALA A 57 -15.81 -0.01 -10.30
N TRP A 58 -15.13 1.09 -9.96
CA TRP A 58 -14.50 1.95 -10.96
C TRP A 58 -13.42 1.24 -11.77
N LEU A 59 -12.48 0.51 -11.13
CA LEU A 59 -11.45 -0.26 -11.82
C LEU A 59 -12.06 -1.30 -12.77
N ARG A 60 -13.08 -2.03 -12.31
CA ARG A 60 -13.79 -3.01 -13.14
C ARG A 60 -14.43 -2.34 -14.36
N TYR A 61 -15.15 -1.23 -14.15
CA TYR A 61 -15.78 -0.47 -15.22
C TYR A 61 -14.75 -0.02 -16.26
N VAL A 62 -13.62 0.54 -15.83
CA VAL A 62 -12.55 1.01 -16.70
C VAL A 62 -11.93 -0.11 -17.53
N TRP A 63 -11.76 -1.30 -16.95
CA TRP A 63 -11.17 -2.44 -17.66
C TRP A 63 -12.13 -3.15 -18.61
N THR A 64 -13.45 -3.08 -18.36
CA THR A 64 -14.46 -3.72 -19.23
C THR A 64 -15.08 -2.77 -20.25
N SER A 65 -15.02 -1.46 -20.01
CA SER A 65 -15.59 -0.44 -20.89
C SER A 65 -14.84 -0.37 -22.20
N GLU A 66 -15.58 -0.23 -23.31
CA GLU A 66 -15.00 0.02 -24.64
C GLU A 66 -14.53 1.47 -24.81
N ILE A 67 -14.94 2.36 -23.89
CA ILE A 67 -14.59 3.79 -23.90
C ILE A 67 -13.12 4.00 -23.55
N PHE A 68 -12.52 3.07 -22.79
CA PHE A 68 -11.11 3.14 -22.39
C PHE A 68 -10.31 2.01 -23.04
N ASP A 69 -9.17 2.32 -23.65
CA ASP A 69 -8.23 1.31 -24.18
C ASP A 69 -7.36 0.69 -23.07
N THR A 70 -8.03 0.22 -22.01
CA THR A 70 -7.40 -0.34 -20.80
C THR A 70 -7.86 -1.75 -20.49
N ARG A 71 -8.31 -2.50 -21.50
CA ARG A 71 -8.67 -3.93 -21.37
C ARG A 71 -7.51 -4.81 -20.90
N HIS A 72 -6.28 -4.36 -21.12
CA HIS A 72 -5.06 -5.00 -20.63
C HIS A 72 -4.79 -4.73 -19.13
N GLY A 73 -5.52 -3.80 -18.51
CA GLY A 73 -5.34 -3.40 -17.10
C GLY A 73 -5.30 -4.56 -16.10
N PRO A 74 -6.17 -5.59 -16.18
CA PRO A 74 -6.10 -6.75 -15.30
C PRO A 74 -4.83 -7.60 -15.46
N ALA A 75 -4.16 -7.55 -16.62
CA ALA A 75 -2.90 -8.27 -16.84
C ALA A 75 -1.72 -7.62 -16.11
N VAL A 76 -1.82 -6.32 -15.81
CA VAL A 76 -0.75 -5.55 -15.17
C VAL A 76 -0.46 -6.02 -13.73
N PRO A 77 -1.47 -6.23 -12.84
CA PRO A 77 -1.23 -6.86 -11.54
C PRO A 77 -0.60 -8.26 -11.63
N VAL A 78 -0.98 -9.06 -12.63
CA VAL A 78 -0.42 -10.39 -12.85
C VAL A 78 1.06 -10.30 -13.23
N LEU A 79 1.41 -9.38 -14.14
CA LEU A 79 2.79 -9.10 -14.53
C LEU A 79 3.62 -8.59 -13.34
N CYS A 80 3.05 -7.72 -12.51
CA CYS A 80 3.69 -7.24 -11.28
C CYS A 80 3.99 -8.41 -10.32
N ALA A 81 3.01 -9.27 -10.06
CA ALA A 81 3.19 -10.46 -9.22
C ALA A 81 4.27 -11.40 -9.79
N PHE A 82 4.28 -11.62 -11.12
CA PHE A 82 5.31 -12.39 -11.79
C PHE A 82 6.71 -11.77 -11.63
N LEU A 83 6.87 -10.47 -11.81
CA LEU A 83 8.16 -9.78 -11.64
C LEU A 83 8.68 -9.85 -10.22
N ILE A 84 7.81 -9.77 -9.22
CA ILE A 84 8.17 -9.95 -7.80
C ILE A 84 8.62 -11.40 -7.57
N TYR A 85 7.87 -12.37 -8.09
CA TYR A 85 8.21 -13.80 -7.95
C TYR A 85 9.53 -14.16 -8.66
N TRP A 86 9.77 -13.60 -9.84
CA TRP A 86 10.99 -13.81 -10.62
C TRP A 86 12.22 -13.24 -9.91
N ASN A 87 12.08 -12.04 -9.34
CA ASN A 87 13.17 -11.37 -8.62
C ASN A 87 13.25 -11.75 -7.14
N ARG A 88 12.46 -12.73 -6.66
CA ARG A 88 12.36 -13.07 -5.23
C ARG A 88 13.71 -13.37 -4.58
N LYS A 89 14.63 -14.02 -5.31
CA LYS A 89 15.98 -14.35 -4.79
C LYS A 89 16.81 -13.10 -4.55
N LYS A 90 16.75 -12.12 -5.45
CA LYS A 90 17.44 -10.83 -5.34
C LYS A 90 16.86 -9.99 -4.19
N ILE A 91 15.53 -10.02 -4.03
CA ILE A 91 14.83 -9.32 -2.94
C ILE A 91 15.16 -9.96 -1.58
N ALA A 92 15.16 -11.30 -1.51
CA ALA A 92 15.44 -12.05 -0.28
C ALA A 92 16.90 -11.94 0.18
N ALA A 93 17.84 -11.70 -0.74
CA ALA A 93 19.26 -11.54 -0.43
C ALA A 93 19.58 -10.28 0.40
N GLN A 94 18.69 -9.30 0.44
CA GLN A 94 18.86 -8.08 1.23
C GLN A 94 18.44 -8.32 2.69
N PRO A 95 18.99 -7.61 3.69
CA PRO A 95 18.55 -7.76 5.07
C PRO A 95 17.09 -7.29 5.25
N LEU A 96 16.35 -8.00 6.09
CA LEU A 96 15.00 -7.62 6.54
C LEU A 96 15.15 -6.57 7.65
N GLY A 97 14.35 -5.51 7.62
CA GLY A 97 14.40 -4.51 8.68
C GLY A 97 13.18 -3.60 8.67
N LEU A 98 12.64 -3.31 9.84
CA LEU A 98 11.54 -2.37 10.01
C LEU A 98 12.05 -0.94 9.78
N SER A 99 11.32 -0.15 8.98
CA SER A 99 11.68 1.25 8.71
C SER A 99 10.52 2.19 9.00
N TRP A 100 10.68 3.02 10.05
CA TRP A 100 9.71 4.05 10.41
C TRP A 100 9.49 5.11 9.30
N ALA A 101 10.46 5.28 8.40
CA ALA A 101 10.28 6.13 7.21
C ALA A 101 9.14 5.62 6.30
N GLY A 102 8.93 4.30 6.26
CA GLY A 102 7.79 3.69 5.57
C GLY A 102 6.44 4.11 6.17
N LEU A 103 6.39 4.42 7.47
CA LEU A 103 5.17 4.93 8.11
C LEU A 103 4.81 6.33 7.59
N GLY A 104 5.82 7.17 7.33
CA GLY A 104 5.64 8.45 6.65
C GLY A 104 5.09 8.26 5.23
N GLY A 105 5.59 7.26 4.49
CA GLY A 105 5.06 6.87 3.18
C GLY A 105 3.59 6.42 3.24
N VAL A 106 3.23 5.60 4.24
CA VAL A 106 1.85 5.19 4.49
C VAL A 106 0.96 6.42 4.76
N GLY A 107 1.40 7.32 5.64
CA GLY A 107 0.67 8.56 5.93
C GLY A 107 0.46 9.44 4.69
N LEU A 108 1.49 9.61 3.86
CA LEU A 108 1.38 10.33 2.59
C LEU A 108 0.41 9.65 1.63
N ALA A 109 0.43 8.32 1.53
CA ALA A 109 -0.48 7.59 0.68
C ALA A 109 -1.95 7.75 1.13
N LEU A 110 -2.22 7.72 2.45
CA LEU A 110 -3.54 7.99 2.99
C LEU A 110 -3.98 9.44 2.70
N PHE A 111 -3.06 10.39 2.81
CA PHE A 111 -3.34 11.79 2.45
C PHE A 111 -3.67 11.94 0.97
N MET A 112 -2.94 11.28 0.07
CA MET A 112 -3.24 11.26 -1.36
C MET A 112 -4.62 10.65 -1.64
N HIS A 113 -5.00 9.58 -0.95
CA HIS A 113 -6.34 9.02 -1.05
C HIS A 113 -7.40 10.03 -0.62
N TRP A 114 -7.17 10.72 0.50
CA TRP A 114 -8.06 11.75 1.00
C TRP A 114 -8.25 12.92 0.00
N VAL A 115 -7.17 13.36 -0.63
CA VAL A 115 -7.23 14.34 -1.72
C VAL A 115 -7.99 13.79 -2.93
N GLY A 116 -7.76 12.52 -3.30
CA GLY A 116 -8.46 11.85 -4.40
C GLY A 116 -9.97 11.76 -4.18
N MET A 117 -10.39 11.48 -2.94
CA MET A 117 -11.80 11.53 -2.54
C MET A 117 -12.36 12.95 -2.66
N ARG A 118 -11.69 13.93 -2.06
CA ARG A 118 -12.13 15.34 -2.06
C ARG A 118 -12.23 15.96 -3.46
N SER A 119 -11.37 15.52 -4.38
CA SER A 119 -11.35 15.98 -5.77
C SER A 119 -12.28 15.18 -6.68
N ALA A 120 -12.97 14.17 -6.16
CA ALA A 120 -13.76 13.22 -6.93
C ALA A 120 -12.92 12.67 -8.11
N GLN A 121 -11.67 12.28 -7.86
CA GLN A 121 -10.79 11.80 -8.92
C GLN A 121 -10.30 10.39 -8.58
N PRO A 122 -11.01 9.34 -9.05
CA PRO A 122 -10.70 7.96 -8.67
C PRO A 122 -9.29 7.54 -9.09
N ARG A 123 -8.72 8.18 -10.11
CA ARG A 123 -7.33 7.96 -10.54
C ARG A 123 -6.32 8.26 -9.44
N ILE A 124 -6.51 9.35 -8.69
CA ILE A 124 -5.65 9.72 -7.56
C ILE A 124 -5.75 8.66 -6.47
N SER A 125 -6.96 8.15 -6.21
CA SER A 125 -7.17 7.05 -5.27
C SER A 125 -6.53 5.73 -5.74
N VAL A 126 -6.49 5.42 -7.04
CA VAL A 126 -5.75 4.24 -7.50
C VAL A 126 -4.23 4.43 -7.33
N VAL A 127 -3.70 5.61 -7.67
CA VAL A 127 -2.28 5.92 -7.45
C VAL A 127 -1.92 5.81 -5.97
N SER A 128 -2.78 6.32 -5.08
CA SER A 128 -2.56 6.24 -3.64
C SER A 128 -2.60 4.80 -3.14
N LEU A 129 -3.47 3.94 -3.69
CA LEU A 129 -3.51 2.52 -3.35
C LEU A 129 -2.19 1.80 -3.72
N ILE A 130 -1.69 2.05 -4.93
CA ILE A 130 -0.41 1.48 -5.40
C ILE A 130 0.73 1.96 -4.49
N PHE A 131 0.78 3.26 -4.22
CA PHE A 131 1.81 3.87 -3.38
C PHE A 131 1.74 3.39 -1.92
N LEU A 132 0.53 3.15 -1.40
CA LEU A 132 0.28 2.60 -0.07
C LEU A 132 0.81 1.18 0.05
N CYS A 133 0.49 0.30 -0.90
CA CYS A 133 1.00 -1.06 -0.93
C CYS A 133 2.54 -1.09 -0.98
N TRP A 134 3.16 -0.21 -1.77
CA TRP A 134 4.61 -0.08 -1.80
C TRP A 134 5.16 0.46 -0.46
N SER A 135 4.50 1.44 0.16
CA SER A 135 4.89 2.02 1.45
C SER A 135 4.78 1.02 2.59
N LEU A 136 3.80 0.10 2.54
CA LEU A 136 3.70 -1.02 3.48
C LEU A 136 4.88 -1.98 3.31
N CYS A 137 5.23 -2.32 2.06
CA CYS A 137 6.43 -3.10 1.81
C CYS A 137 7.69 -2.36 2.33
N TRP A 138 7.74 -1.04 2.23
CA TRP A 138 8.82 -0.24 2.80
C TRP A 138 8.86 -0.25 4.32
N LEU A 139 7.71 -0.15 4.98
CA LEU A 139 7.59 -0.23 6.43
C LEU A 139 8.15 -1.55 6.97
N PHE A 140 7.74 -2.69 6.40
CA PHE A 140 8.08 -4.02 6.92
C PHE A 140 9.40 -4.59 6.40
N LEU A 141 9.74 -4.38 5.12
CA LEU A 141 10.94 -4.94 4.50
C LEU A 141 12.14 -3.98 4.58
N GLY A 142 11.89 -2.70 4.84
CA GLY A 142 12.91 -1.66 4.90
C GLY A 142 13.31 -1.14 3.52
N TRP A 143 14.00 0.00 3.50
CA TRP A 143 14.34 0.72 2.26
C TRP A 143 15.12 -0.13 1.26
N ARG A 144 16.09 -0.92 1.76
CA ARG A 144 16.98 -1.75 0.94
C ARG A 144 16.23 -2.77 0.09
N ARG A 145 15.13 -3.33 0.61
CA ARG A 145 14.25 -4.26 -0.13
C ARG A 145 13.19 -3.52 -0.93
N ALA A 146 12.58 -2.49 -0.35
CA ALA A 146 11.49 -1.74 -0.97
C ALA A 146 11.87 -1.07 -2.29
N ARG A 147 13.12 -0.61 -2.44
CA ARG A 147 13.59 -0.04 -3.71
C ARG A 147 13.55 -1.02 -4.89
N TYR A 148 13.66 -2.33 -4.64
CA TYR A 148 13.53 -3.34 -5.70
C TYR A 148 12.08 -3.54 -6.13
N LEU A 149 11.13 -3.17 -5.26
CA LEU A 149 9.71 -3.21 -5.53
C LEU A 149 9.22 -1.95 -6.26
N LEU A 150 9.98 -0.86 -6.29
CA LEU A 150 9.59 0.36 -7.03
C LEU A 150 9.28 0.06 -8.49
N PHE A 151 10.07 -0.79 -9.15
CA PHE A 151 9.85 -1.13 -10.56
C PHE A 151 8.54 -1.91 -10.80
N PRO A 152 8.27 -3.05 -10.11
CA PRO A 152 6.98 -3.72 -10.18
C PRO A 152 5.77 -2.82 -9.83
N PHE A 153 5.91 -1.97 -8.80
CA PHE A 153 4.84 -1.07 -8.40
C PHE A 153 4.63 0.09 -9.40
N ALA A 154 5.69 0.58 -10.05
CA ALA A 154 5.56 1.56 -11.13
C ALA A 154 4.81 0.96 -12.34
N ILE A 155 5.00 -0.34 -12.62
CA ILE A 155 4.24 -1.02 -13.68
C ILE A 155 2.74 -1.01 -13.39
N LEU A 156 2.31 -1.10 -12.13
CA LEU A 156 0.89 -1.01 -11.76
C LEU A 156 0.25 0.31 -12.19
N LEU A 157 1.01 1.41 -12.33
CA LEU A 157 0.44 2.69 -12.78
C LEU A 157 -0.10 2.60 -14.21
N PHE A 158 0.40 1.68 -15.05
CA PHE A 158 -0.10 1.47 -16.40
C PHE A 158 -1.50 0.84 -16.44
N MET A 159 -2.04 0.36 -15.32
CA MET A 159 -3.43 -0.10 -15.25
C MET A 159 -4.44 1.06 -15.20
N ILE A 160 -3.96 2.29 -14.97
CA ILE A 160 -4.77 3.51 -14.88
C ILE A 160 -4.90 4.11 -16.29
N PRO A 161 -6.12 4.37 -16.78
CA PRO A 161 -6.32 5.04 -18.06
C PRO A 161 -5.76 6.45 -17.96
N PHE A 162 -4.86 6.76 -18.87
CA PHE A 162 -4.26 8.07 -19.00
C PHE A 162 -4.86 8.76 -20.23
N ASN A 163 -6.06 9.32 -20.06
CA ASN A 163 -6.66 10.22 -21.06
C ASN A 163 -5.86 11.53 -21.09
N PHE A 164 -4.75 11.56 -21.82
CA PHE A 164 -4.06 12.79 -22.20
C PHE A 164 -4.14 13.06 -23.71
N LEU A 165 -4.82 12.18 -24.46
CA LEU A 165 -4.97 12.22 -25.91
C LEU A 165 -6.38 11.73 -26.26
#